data_AF-A0A2N1F7H9-F1
#
_entry.id   AF-A0A2N1F7H9-F1
#
_cell.length_a   1.000
_cell.length_b   1.000
_cell.length_c   1.000
_cell.angle_alpha   90.00
_cell.angle_beta   90.00
_cell.angle_gamma   90.00
#
_symmetry.space_group_name_H-M   'P 1'
#
loop_
_entity.id
_entity.type
_entity.pdbx_description
1 polymer ?
#
loop_
_entity_poly.entity_id
_entity_poly.type
_entity_poly.pdbx_seq_one_letter_code
_entity_poly.pdbx_strand_id
1 'polypeptide(L)'
;MFLPFMFLSCISNNYKKQKTEEINNSKKIQTSTKSENIKTETEHKTATQKEVIVVVKNKSDYSEKFIKGLKKIVGFGDFELTDNFLILKNKDTVEFPDKPKINKQIVLTAEKDNLAITLKIKRINQVSIEYIIDMAQFGKSTFKSNGTAEISPGFFLGSESDTDEATGISYFSTSYENVNNKCFTYIRLGTQEESPLLLGKVIKNCNDKIKEINLENFPTLREE
;
A
#
# COMPACT_ATOMS: atom_id res chain seq x y z
N MET A 1 -47.65 -11.20 38.30
CA MET A 1 -47.47 -12.15 37.19
C MET A 1 -45.96 -12.16 36.91
N PHE A 2 -45.08 -12.90 37.61
CA PHE A 2 -44.90 -14.37 37.70
C PHE A 2 -45.02 -15.03 36.31
N LEU A 3 -44.05 -15.70 35.69
CA LEU A 3 -42.81 -16.41 36.11
C LEU A 3 -41.77 -16.45 34.93
N PRO A 4 -40.55 -17.00 35.14
CA PRO A 4 -39.31 -16.85 34.36
C PRO A 4 -38.76 -18.17 33.76
N PHE A 5 -37.47 -18.14 33.35
CA PHE A 5 -36.52 -19.23 33.09
C PHE A 5 -36.68 -20.10 31.82
N MET A 6 -35.59 -20.23 31.05
CA MET A 6 -34.70 -21.40 31.17
C MET A 6 -33.34 -21.19 30.49
N PHE A 7 -32.30 -21.61 31.22
CA PHE A 7 -30.97 -21.95 30.72
C PHE A 7 -31.01 -23.25 29.91
N LEU A 8 -30.11 -23.40 28.94
CA LEU A 8 -29.40 -24.67 28.74
C LEU A 8 -28.02 -24.43 28.11
N SER A 9 -27.02 -25.01 28.77
CA SER A 9 -25.59 -25.04 28.46
C SER A 9 -25.23 -26.26 27.59
N CYS A 10 -23.95 -26.32 27.20
CA CYS A 10 -23.13 -27.44 26.66
C CYS A 10 -22.80 -27.23 25.17
N ILE A 11 -21.57 -27.34 24.64
CA ILE A 11 -20.36 -28.08 25.00
C ILE A 11 -19.12 -27.34 24.43
N SER A 12 -18.03 -27.31 25.21
CA SER A 12 -16.66 -26.93 24.82
C SER A 12 -15.95 -28.01 24.00
N ASN A 13 -15.20 -27.66 22.95
CA ASN A 13 -14.21 -28.57 22.36
C ASN A 13 -12.83 -27.91 22.19
N ASN A 14 -11.87 -28.54 22.86
CA ASN A 14 -10.42 -28.30 22.84
C ASN A 14 -9.80 -28.75 21.51
N TYR A 15 -8.92 -27.94 20.92
CA TYR A 15 -7.96 -28.42 19.92
C TYR A 15 -6.60 -28.70 20.58
N LYS A 16 -6.25 -29.99 20.66
CA LYS A 16 -4.94 -30.49 21.10
C LYS A 16 -3.93 -30.47 19.95
N LYS A 17 -2.74 -29.93 20.25
CA LYS A 17 -1.47 -30.13 19.51
C LYS A 17 -1.17 -31.63 19.35
N GLN A 18 -0.77 -32.03 18.14
CA GLN A 18 0.00 -33.26 17.93
C GLN A 18 1.47 -32.90 17.67
N LYS A 19 2.32 -33.48 18.51
CA LYS A 19 3.76 -33.62 18.36
C LYS A 19 3.95 -35.12 18.13
N THR A 20 4.59 -35.51 17.03
CA THR A 20 4.93 -36.92 16.79
C THR A 20 6.43 -37.05 16.73
N GLU A 21 6.90 -38.02 17.50
CA GLU A 21 8.26 -38.37 17.83
C GLU A 21 8.97 -39.11 16.69
N GLU A 22 10.30 -38.97 16.69
CA GLU A 22 11.28 -39.77 15.97
C GLU A 22 11.25 -41.24 16.42
N ILE A 23 11.36 -42.17 15.48
CA ILE A 23 11.97 -43.48 15.73
C ILE A 23 12.95 -43.81 14.59
N ASN A 24 14.21 -43.87 14.98
CA ASN A 24 15.32 -44.51 14.27
C ASN A 24 15.05 -46.02 14.09
N ASN A 25 15.35 -46.59 12.91
CA ASN A 25 16.47 -47.53 12.86
C ASN A 25 16.93 -47.94 11.45
N SER A 26 18.25 -48.11 11.41
CA SER A 26 19.14 -48.49 10.31
C SER A 26 18.90 -49.89 9.73
N LYS A 27 19.09 -50.03 8.41
CA LYS A 27 19.75 -51.21 7.84
C LYS A 27 20.54 -50.85 6.57
N LYS A 28 21.82 -51.20 6.64
CA LYS A 28 22.93 -50.98 5.71
C LYS A 28 22.98 -52.11 4.67
N ILE A 29 23.06 -51.79 3.37
CA ILE A 29 23.73 -52.62 2.36
C ILE A 29 24.46 -51.68 1.38
N GLN A 30 25.77 -51.87 1.27
CA GLN A 30 26.66 -51.27 0.27
C GLN A 30 26.61 -52.08 -1.03
N THR A 31 26.60 -51.40 -2.18
CA THR A 31 27.29 -51.90 -3.38
C THR A 31 27.76 -50.75 -4.29
N SER A 32 29.08 -50.75 -4.45
CA SER A 32 29.97 -50.20 -5.48
C SER A 32 29.41 -49.58 -6.78
N THR A 33 29.86 -48.33 -7.02
CA THR A 33 30.48 -47.79 -8.24
C THR A 33 29.87 -48.05 -9.62
N LYS A 34 29.41 -46.98 -10.28
CA LYS A 34 30.02 -46.45 -11.51
C LYS A 34 29.57 -45.01 -11.77
N SER A 35 30.52 -44.10 -11.93
CA SER A 35 30.25 -42.74 -12.37
C SER A 35 30.04 -42.71 -13.87
N GLU A 36 28.95 -42.12 -14.33
CA GLU A 36 28.84 -41.58 -15.68
C GLU A 36 28.39 -40.13 -15.58
N ASN A 37 29.33 -39.26 -15.93
CA ASN A 37 29.12 -37.82 -16.11
C ASN A 37 28.13 -37.61 -17.26
N ILE A 38 26.87 -37.35 -16.94
CA ILE A 38 25.95 -36.73 -17.90
C ILE A 38 26.09 -35.22 -17.72
N LYS A 39 26.86 -34.60 -18.61
CA LYS A 39 26.83 -33.16 -18.83
C LYS A 39 25.47 -32.81 -19.42
N THR A 40 24.51 -32.51 -18.56
CA THR A 40 23.30 -31.81 -18.99
C THR A 40 23.67 -30.33 -19.08
N GLU A 41 24.14 -29.91 -20.25
CA GLU A 41 24.11 -28.51 -20.65
C GLU A 41 22.65 -28.06 -20.59
N THR A 42 22.28 -27.51 -19.43
CA THR A 42 21.02 -26.82 -19.28
C THR A 42 21.27 -25.46 -19.92
N GLU A 43 21.01 -25.37 -21.23
CA GLU A 43 20.81 -24.10 -21.89
C GLU A 43 19.70 -23.38 -21.14
N HIS A 44 20.09 -22.53 -20.19
CA HIS A 44 19.25 -21.43 -19.76
C HIS A 44 19.08 -20.52 -20.97
N LYS A 45 18.10 -20.85 -21.83
CA LYS A 45 17.44 -19.87 -22.68
C LYS A 45 16.98 -18.77 -21.73
N THR A 46 17.78 -17.72 -21.66
CA THR A 46 17.36 -16.46 -21.08
C THR A 46 16.19 -16.05 -21.96
N ALA A 47 14.96 -16.34 -21.50
CA ALA A 47 13.77 -15.91 -22.18
C ALA A 47 13.92 -14.41 -22.34
N THR A 48 14.08 -13.97 -23.59
CA THR A 48 14.15 -12.55 -23.92
C THR A 48 12.87 -11.94 -23.38
N GLN A 49 12.95 -11.25 -22.24
CA GLN A 49 11.79 -10.68 -21.60
C GLN A 49 11.19 -9.69 -22.60
N LYS A 50 9.98 -10.01 -23.09
CA LYS A 50 9.25 -9.11 -23.98
C LYS A 50 9.12 -7.77 -23.26
N GLU A 51 9.63 -6.71 -23.89
CA GLU A 51 9.51 -5.36 -23.36
C GLU A 51 8.03 -4.98 -23.23
N VAL A 52 7.67 -4.45 -22.06
CA VAL A 52 6.31 -3.96 -21.78
C VAL A 52 6.10 -2.63 -22.50
N ILE A 53 5.09 -2.59 -23.38
CA ILE A 53 4.70 -1.37 -24.08
C ILE A 53 3.66 -0.62 -23.23
N VAL A 54 3.85 0.69 -23.07
CA VAL A 54 2.87 1.59 -22.45
C VAL A 54 2.46 2.64 -23.47
N VAL A 55 1.21 2.60 -23.92
CA VAL A 55 0.60 3.59 -24.81
C VAL A 55 -0.06 4.66 -23.94
N VAL A 56 0.23 5.93 -24.22
CA VAL A 56 -0.30 7.07 -23.44
C VAL A 56 -1.04 8.00 -24.38
N LYS A 57 -2.35 8.17 -24.19
CA LYS A 57 -3.16 9.07 -25.03
C LYS A 57 -2.83 10.53 -24.79
N ASN A 58 -2.75 10.93 -23.52
CA ASN A 58 -2.39 12.28 -23.14
C ASN A 58 -1.24 12.26 -22.11
N LYS A 59 -0.10 12.83 -22.49
CA LYS A 59 1.12 12.79 -21.67
C LYS A 59 1.03 13.69 -20.42
N SER A 60 0.20 14.73 -20.42
CA SER A 60 0.08 15.63 -19.24
C SER A 60 -0.57 14.94 -18.04
N ASP A 61 -1.31 13.86 -18.28
CA ASP A 61 -2.16 13.24 -17.28
C ASP A 61 -1.40 12.27 -16.38
N TYR A 62 -0.17 11.91 -16.76
CA TYR A 62 0.65 10.91 -16.07
C TYR A 62 2.10 11.39 -15.97
N SER A 63 2.74 11.13 -14.83
CA SER A 63 4.16 11.45 -14.69
C SER A 63 5.04 10.44 -15.44
N GLU A 64 6.23 10.88 -15.86
CA GLU A 64 7.21 9.99 -16.47
C GLU A 64 7.65 8.86 -15.52
N LYS A 65 7.72 9.14 -14.21
CA LYS A 65 8.12 8.16 -13.19
C LYS A 65 7.08 7.04 -13.10
N PHE A 66 5.79 7.38 -13.12
CA PHE A 66 4.71 6.40 -13.17
C PHE A 66 4.78 5.52 -14.43
N ILE A 67 4.92 6.13 -15.62
CA ILE A 67 5.04 5.41 -16.90
C ILE A 67 6.25 4.47 -16.90
N LYS A 68 7.42 4.94 -16.43
CA LYS A 68 8.62 4.11 -16.29
C LYS A 68 8.42 2.97 -15.29
N GLY A 69 7.62 3.20 -14.25
CA GLY A 69 7.23 2.19 -13.27
C GLY A 69 6.40 1.08 -13.88
N LEU A 70 5.37 1.42 -14.67
CA LEU A 70 4.53 0.43 -15.38
C LEU A 70 5.34 -0.48 -16.29
N LYS A 71 6.34 0.05 -17.00
CA LYS A 71 7.23 -0.75 -17.87
C LYS A 71 8.02 -1.83 -17.12
N LYS A 72 8.15 -1.72 -15.79
CA LYS A 72 8.84 -2.70 -14.95
C LYS A 72 7.91 -3.82 -14.45
N ILE A 73 6.60 -3.67 -14.61
CA ILE A 73 5.62 -4.65 -14.15
C ILE A 73 5.48 -5.75 -15.21
N VAL A 74 6.26 -6.81 -15.03
CA VAL A 74 6.22 -8.01 -15.90
C VAL A 74 4.99 -8.88 -15.60
N GLY A 75 4.54 -9.66 -16.59
CA GLY A 75 3.42 -10.61 -16.45
C GLY A 75 2.03 -10.04 -16.70
N PHE A 76 1.88 -8.72 -16.75
CA PHE A 76 0.59 -8.08 -16.99
C PHE A 76 0.30 -7.78 -18.46
N GLY A 77 1.33 -7.70 -19.30
CA GLY A 77 1.21 -7.44 -20.74
C GLY A 77 1.46 -5.97 -21.06
N ASP A 78 0.92 -5.50 -22.18
CA ASP A 78 1.01 -4.10 -22.58
C ASP A 78 -0.08 -3.28 -21.87
N PHE A 79 0.21 -2.01 -21.59
CA PHE A 79 -0.70 -1.07 -20.93
C PHE A 79 -1.13 0.04 -21.87
N GLU A 80 -2.36 0.51 -21.72
CA GLU A 80 -2.86 1.74 -22.33
C GLU A 80 -3.41 2.68 -21.25
N LEU A 81 -2.98 3.95 -21.28
CA LEU A 81 -3.40 5.00 -20.38
C LEU A 81 -4.24 6.02 -21.16
N THR A 82 -5.51 6.15 -20.79
CA THR A 82 -6.47 7.06 -21.41
C THR A 82 -7.40 7.64 -20.35
N ASP A 83 -7.56 8.96 -20.34
CA ASP A 83 -8.46 9.66 -19.40
C ASP A 83 -8.23 9.23 -17.93
N ASN A 84 -9.26 8.71 -17.27
CA ASN A 84 -9.23 8.16 -15.91
C ASN A 84 -9.06 6.63 -15.89
N PHE A 85 -8.60 6.00 -16.98
CA PHE A 85 -8.46 4.55 -17.07
C PHE A 85 -7.03 4.07 -17.35
N LEU A 86 -6.70 2.94 -16.72
CA LEU A 86 -5.61 2.06 -17.09
C LEU A 86 -6.21 0.80 -17.71
N ILE A 87 -5.89 0.55 -18.97
CA ILE A 87 -6.34 -0.64 -19.71
C ILE A 87 -5.18 -1.64 -19.75
N LEU A 88 -5.41 -2.83 -19.21
CA LEU A 88 -4.54 -3.98 -19.36
C LEU A 88 -4.95 -4.69 -20.65
N LYS A 89 -4.12 -4.61 -21.69
CA LYS A 89 -4.50 -5.08 -23.03
C LYS A 89 -5.00 -6.53 -22.99
N ASN A 90 -6.23 -6.74 -23.45
CA ASN A 90 -6.95 -8.02 -23.49
C ASN A 90 -7.29 -8.65 -22.12
N LYS A 91 -7.27 -7.89 -21.02
CA LYS A 91 -7.59 -8.39 -19.69
C LYS A 91 -8.69 -7.59 -19.02
N ASP A 92 -8.41 -6.33 -18.70
CA ASP A 92 -9.25 -5.57 -17.78
C ASP A 92 -9.06 -4.06 -17.96
N THR A 93 -10.01 -3.29 -17.42
CA THR A 93 -9.95 -1.83 -17.34
C THR A 93 -10.10 -1.41 -15.88
N VAL A 94 -9.15 -0.63 -15.40
CA VAL A 94 -9.11 -0.17 -14.02
C VAL A 94 -9.23 1.34 -14.00
N GLU A 95 -10.13 1.85 -13.18
CA GLU A 95 -10.30 3.28 -12.96
C GLU A 95 -9.23 3.80 -11.99
N PHE A 96 -8.63 4.95 -12.31
CA PHE A 96 -7.77 5.65 -11.37
C PHE A 96 -8.60 6.20 -10.21
N PRO A 97 -8.05 6.24 -8.97
CA PRO A 97 -8.73 6.85 -7.84
C PRO A 97 -9.21 8.27 -8.18
N ASP A 98 -10.42 8.65 -7.79
CA ASP A 98 -11.02 9.95 -8.11
C ASP A 98 -10.84 10.98 -6.97
N LYS A 99 -10.33 10.53 -5.81
CA LYS A 99 -10.13 11.35 -4.61
C LYS A 99 -8.65 11.54 -4.26
N PRO A 100 -8.22 12.78 -3.96
CA PRO A 100 -8.98 14.03 -4.10
C PRO A 100 -9.21 14.40 -5.58
N LYS A 101 -10.19 15.27 -5.85
CA LYS A 101 -10.44 15.76 -7.22
C LYS A 101 -9.23 16.53 -7.76
N ILE A 102 -8.93 16.36 -9.04
CA ILE A 102 -7.86 17.09 -9.72
C ILE A 102 -8.07 18.61 -9.57
N ASN A 103 -6.99 19.33 -9.28
CA ASN A 103 -6.92 20.76 -9.03
C ASN A 103 -7.69 21.29 -7.80
N LYS A 104 -8.32 20.41 -7.00
CA LYS A 104 -8.89 20.81 -5.70
C LYS A 104 -7.80 20.75 -4.63
N GLN A 105 -7.62 21.85 -3.92
CA GLN A 105 -6.81 21.87 -2.70
C GLN A 105 -7.65 21.42 -1.52
N ILE A 106 -7.09 20.54 -0.69
CA ILE A 106 -7.71 20.03 0.55
C ILE A 106 -6.70 20.15 1.69
N VAL A 107 -7.21 20.41 2.89
CA VAL A 107 -6.42 20.47 4.12
C VAL A 107 -6.94 19.40 5.06
N LEU A 108 -6.04 18.55 5.54
CA LEU A 108 -6.33 17.53 6.54
C LEU A 108 -5.54 17.84 7.81
N THR A 109 -6.16 17.73 8.99
CA THR A 109 -5.50 17.97 10.27
C THR A 109 -5.79 16.89 11.30
N ALA A 110 -4.85 16.70 12.23
CA ALA A 110 -5.05 15.97 13.47
C ALA A 110 -4.02 16.37 14.52
N GLU A 111 -4.33 16.07 15.78
CA GLU A 111 -3.47 16.31 16.94
C GLU A 111 -3.41 15.06 17.83
N LYS A 112 -2.21 14.76 18.36
CA LYS A 112 -1.99 13.71 19.36
C LYS A 112 -0.72 13.99 20.17
N ASP A 113 -0.76 13.79 21.49
CA ASP A 113 0.40 13.81 22.40
C ASP A 113 1.33 15.03 22.20
N ASN A 114 0.76 16.23 22.11
CA ASN A 114 1.44 17.51 21.85
C ASN A 114 2.06 17.67 20.44
N LEU A 115 1.66 16.85 19.47
CA LEU A 115 2.02 16.99 18.07
C LEU A 115 0.77 17.25 17.25
N ALA A 116 0.74 18.39 16.55
CA ALA A 116 -0.23 18.68 15.51
C ALA A 116 0.39 18.46 14.13
N ILE A 117 -0.34 17.84 13.22
CA ILE A 117 0.05 17.70 11.81
C ILE A 117 -1.04 18.31 10.93
N THR A 118 -0.61 19.18 10.02
CA THR A 118 -1.43 19.69 8.92
C THR A 118 -0.86 19.20 7.60
N LEU A 119 -1.71 18.56 6.80
CA LEU A 119 -1.40 18.07 5.48
C LEU A 119 -2.25 18.83 4.45
N LYS A 120 -1.61 19.64 3.62
CA LYS A 120 -2.24 20.30 2.47
C LYS A 120 -1.94 19.50 1.23
N ILE A 121 -2.96 19.19 0.44
CA ILE A 121 -2.87 18.32 -0.74
C ILE A 121 -3.53 19.00 -1.92
N LYS A 122 -2.91 18.90 -3.10
CA LYS A 122 -3.55 19.22 -4.37
C LYS A 122 -3.21 18.14 -5.37
N ARG A 123 -4.23 17.47 -5.92
CA ARG A 123 -4.02 16.53 -7.02
C ARG A 123 -3.75 17.31 -8.31
N ILE A 124 -2.64 17.02 -8.98
CA ILE A 124 -2.19 17.76 -10.16
C ILE A 124 -2.45 17.03 -11.47
N ASN A 125 -2.55 15.69 -11.44
CA ASN A 125 -2.90 14.86 -12.59
C ASN A 125 -3.49 13.52 -12.11
N GLN A 126 -3.60 12.50 -12.98
CA GLN A 126 -4.24 11.23 -12.62
C GLN A 126 -3.50 10.45 -11.51
N VAL A 127 -2.19 10.61 -11.41
CA VAL A 127 -1.34 9.76 -10.56
C VAL A 127 -0.52 10.53 -9.53
N SER A 128 -0.55 11.87 -9.54
CA SER A 128 0.32 12.70 -8.73
C SER A 128 -0.46 13.71 -7.88
N ILE A 129 0.02 13.88 -6.63
CA ILE A 129 -0.36 14.95 -5.72
C ILE A 129 0.84 15.82 -5.39
N GLU A 130 0.63 17.12 -5.27
CA GLU A 130 1.50 18.01 -4.52
C GLU A 130 1.06 18.03 -3.07
N TYR A 131 2.02 18.11 -2.15
CA TYR A 131 1.74 18.15 -0.72
C TYR A 131 2.62 19.14 0.04
N ILE A 132 2.08 19.64 1.15
CA ILE A 132 2.81 20.33 2.21
C ILE A 132 2.41 19.68 3.54
N ILE A 133 3.39 19.25 4.31
CA ILE A 133 3.23 18.73 5.66
C ILE A 133 3.86 19.71 6.64
N ASP A 134 3.04 20.29 7.49
CA ASP A 134 3.44 21.12 8.63
C ASP A 134 3.24 20.31 9.91
N MET A 135 4.31 20.13 10.70
CA MET A 135 4.32 19.41 11.96
C MET A 135 4.70 20.39 13.08
N ALA A 136 3.87 20.51 14.10
CA ALA A 136 4.13 21.38 15.24
C ALA A 136 4.12 20.55 16.54
N GLN A 137 5.29 20.39 17.15
CA GLN A 137 5.41 19.78 18.47
C GLN A 137 5.48 20.86 19.54
N PHE A 138 4.44 20.94 20.38
CA PHE A 138 4.28 22.01 21.35
C PHE A 138 5.48 22.12 22.30
N GLY A 139 6.00 23.33 22.44
CA GLY A 139 7.18 23.63 23.28
C GLY A 139 8.51 23.06 22.78
N LYS A 140 8.58 22.48 21.57
CA LYS A 140 9.79 21.82 21.06
C LYS A 140 10.26 22.33 19.70
N SER A 141 9.58 21.92 18.63
CA SER A 141 10.06 22.10 17.27
C SER A 141 8.91 22.15 16.29
N THR A 142 9.09 22.92 15.23
CA THR A 142 8.24 22.87 14.04
C THR A 142 9.06 22.27 12.90
N PHE A 143 8.39 21.53 12.03
CA PHE A 143 8.99 20.96 10.82
C PHE A 143 8.03 21.11 9.66
N LYS A 144 8.54 21.62 8.54
CA LYS A 144 7.79 21.78 7.30
C LYS A 144 8.49 21.03 6.19
N SER A 145 7.73 20.24 5.44
CA SER A 145 8.19 19.57 4.24
C SER A 145 7.17 19.69 3.13
N ASN A 146 7.62 19.66 1.88
CA ASN A 146 6.76 19.69 0.70
C ASN A 146 7.36 18.79 -0.38
N GLY A 147 6.53 18.46 -1.37
CA GLY A 147 6.99 17.70 -2.53
C GLY A 147 5.83 17.21 -3.39
N THR A 148 6.16 16.29 -4.29
CA THR A 148 5.19 15.59 -5.14
C THR A 148 5.24 14.11 -4.80
N ALA A 149 4.08 13.52 -4.54
CA ALA A 149 3.92 12.09 -4.27
C ALA A 149 3.08 11.45 -5.39
N GLU A 150 3.37 10.20 -5.71
CA GLU A 150 2.74 9.50 -6.83
C GLU A 150 2.13 8.17 -6.39
N ILE A 151 1.01 7.80 -7.00
CA ILE A 151 0.44 6.47 -6.82
C ILE A 151 1.44 5.42 -7.31
N SER A 152 1.53 4.29 -6.60
CA SER A 152 2.31 3.14 -7.05
C SER A 152 1.85 2.67 -8.44
N PRO A 153 2.76 2.34 -9.38
CA PRO A 153 2.43 1.73 -10.65
C PRO A 153 1.61 0.43 -10.52
N GLY A 154 1.67 -0.25 -9.38
CA GLY A 154 0.90 -1.46 -9.08
C GLY A 154 -0.43 -1.23 -8.37
N PHE A 155 -0.99 -0.02 -8.35
CA PHE A 155 -2.23 0.30 -7.61
C PHE A 155 -3.42 -0.59 -7.96
N PHE A 156 -3.46 -1.13 -9.18
CA PHE A 156 -4.53 -2.00 -9.66
C PHE A 156 -4.47 -3.43 -9.09
N LEU A 157 -3.47 -3.77 -8.27
CA LEU A 157 -3.33 -5.09 -7.64
C LEU A 157 -4.21 -5.26 -6.40
N GLY A 158 -4.78 -4.18 -5.89
CA GLY A 158 -5.65 -4.20 -4.72
C GLY A 158 -5.52 -2.90 -3.92
N SER A 159 -6.64 -2.48 -3.34
CA SER A 159 -6.65 -1.35 -2.40
C SER A 159 -6.29 -1.83 -1.01
N GLU A 160 -5.42 -1.06 -0.34
CA GLU A 160 -5.21 -1.20 1.09
C GLU A 160 -6.37 -0.56 1.85
N SER A 161 -6.55 -0.97 3.11
CA SER A 161 -7.51 -0.33 4.02
C SER A 161 -6.80 0.30 5.21
N ASP A 162 -7.42 1.34 5.74
CA ASP A 162 -7.05 1.98 7.01
C ASP A 162 -8.30 2.05 7.91
N THR A 163 -8.10 2.26 9.21
CA THR A 163 -9.18 2.47 10.17
C THR A 163 -9.09 3.88 10.73
N ASP A 164 -10.22 4.58 10.76
CA ASP A 164 -10.34 5.89 11.38
C ASP A 164 -10.46 5.74 12.89
N GLU A 165 -9.45 6.18 13.63
CA GLU A 165 -9.42 6.02 15.09
C GLU A 165 -10.56 6.71 15.83
N ALA A 166 -11.15 7.77 15.25
CA ALA A 166 -12.20 8.51 15.96
C ALA A 166 -13.60 7.90 15.79
N THR A 167 -13.84 7.11 14.73
CA THR A 167 -15.13 6.43 14.51
C THR A 167 -15.04 4.91 14.64
N GLY A 168 -13.85 4.33 14.50
CA GLY A 168 -13.63 2.89 14.40
C GLY A 168 -14.00 2.29 13.03
N ILE A 169 -14.37 3.11 12.05
CA ILE A 169 -14.82 2.67 10.72
C ILE A 169 -13.62 2.55 9.78
N SER A 170 -13.53 1.42 9.07
CA SER A 170 -12.51 1.19 8.05
C SER A 170 -12.87 1.85 6.71
N TYR A 171 -11.86 2.21 5.95
CA TYR A 171 -11.99 2.78 4.60
C TYR A 171 -10.86 2.30 3.70
N PHE A 172 -11.14 2.16 2.41
CA PHE A 172 -10.08 1.90 1.42
C PHE A 172 -9.27 3.17 1.18
N SER A 173 -7.95 3.01 1.05
CA SER A 173 -7.04 4.12 0.83
C SER A 173 -6.15 3.92 -0.39
N THR A 174 -5.92 5.03 -1.09
CA THR A 174 -4.93 5.15 -2.16
C THR A 174 -3.64 5.68 -1.57
N SER A 175 -2.54 4.95 -1.74
CA SER A 175 -1.20 5.37 -1.32
C SER A 175 -0.51 6.21 -2.39
N TYR A 176 -0.03 7.39 -2.01
CA TYR A 176 0.83 8.27 -2.79
C TYR A 176 2.21 8.33 -2.13
N GLU A 177 3.26 8.15 -2.93
CA GLU A 177 4.61 7.91 -2.43
C GLU A 177 5.60 8.94 -2.97
N ASN A 178 6.36 9.54 -2.06
CA ASN A 178 7.58 10.28 -2.36
C ASN A 178 8.74 9.62 -1.61
N VAL A 179 9.52 8.82 -2.32
CA VAL A 179 10.60 8.01 -1.76
C VAL A 179 11.91 8.34 -2.47
N ASN A 180 12.95 8.55 -1.67
CA ASN A 180 14.34 8.57 -2.11
C ASN A 180 15.19 7.66 -1.19
N ASN A 181 16.48 7.53 -1.48
CA ASN A 181 17.35 6.55 -0.82
C ASN A 181 17.46 6.67 0.71
N LYS A 182 17.06 7.79 1.32
CA LYS A 182 17.17 8.03 2.78
C LYS A 182 15.87 8.45 3.44
N CYS A 183 14.98 9.09 2.68
CA CYS A 183 13.72 9.62 3.18
C CYS A 183 12.55 9.06 2.41
N PHE A 184 11.45 8.80 3.12
CA PHE A 184 10.19 8.40 2.56
C PHE A 184 9.05 9.24 3.13
N THR A 185 8.04 9.44 2.31
CA THR A 185 6.75 10.02 2.69
C THR A 185 5.67 9.26 1.92
N TYR A 186 4.81 8.58 2.65
CA TYR A 186 3.60 7.94 2.14
C TYR A 186 2.40 8.72 2.66
N ILE A 187 1.50 9.08 1.75
CA ILE A 187 0.25 9.76 2.03
C ILE A 187 -0.86 8.84 1.55
N ARG A 188 -1.65 8.30 2.46
CA ARG A 188 -2.75 7.38 2.15
C ARG A 188 -4.06 8.14 2.29
N LEU A 189 -4.87 8.17 1.24
CA LEU A 189 -6.09 8.98 1.17
C LEU A 189 -7.30 8.13 0.83
N GLY A 190 -8.42 8.38 1.50
CA GLY A 190 -9.66 7.66 1.27
C GLY A 190 -10.86 8.34 1.90
N THR A 191 -12.02 7.73 1.74
CA THR A 191 -13.29 8.20 2.35
C THR A 191 -14.03 7.00 2.91
N GLN A 192 -14.76 7.22 4.00
CA GLN A 192 -15.75 6.25 4.46
C GLN A 192 -16.95 6.23 3.50
N GLU A 193 -17.64 5.10 3.41
CA GLU A 193 -18.78 4.92 2.49
C GLU A 193 -19.90 5.94 2.76
N GLU A 194 -20.15 6.26 4.02
CA GLU A 194 -21.21 7.17 4.46
C GLU A 194 -20.77 8.64 4.60
N SER A 195 -19.51 8.98 4.28
CA SER A 195 -18.98 10.33 4.48
C SER A 195 -18.19 10.83 3.26
N PRO A 196 -18.52 12.03 2.73
CA PRO A 196 -17.76 12.62 1.64
C PRO A 196 -16.41 13.20 2.10
N LEU A 197 -16.16 13.28 3.41
CA LEU A 197 -14.96 13.88 3.98
C LEU A 197 -13.74 13.03 3.67
N LEU A 198 -12.70 13.66 3.15
CA LEU A 198 -11.43 13.01 2.91
C LEU A 198 -10.73 12.72 4.23
N LEU A 199 -10.25 11.49 4.36
CA LEU A 199 -9.42 11.01 5.45
C LEU A 199 -8.00 10.76 4.93
N GLY A 200 -7.03 10.95 5.81
CA GLY A 200 -5.62 10.78 5.47
C GLY A 200 -4.80 10.11 6.55
N LYS A 201 -3.87 9.25 6.15
CA LYS A 201 -2.75 8.78 6.97
C LYS A 201 -1.44 9.26 6.36
N VAL A 202 -0.50 9.63 7.23
CA VAL A 202 0.87 9.98 6.84
C VAL A 202 1.82 8.98 7.46
N ILE A 203 2.74 8.45 6.67
CA ILE A 203 3.87 7.63 7.13
C ILE A 203 5.13 8.32 6.61
N LYS A 204 6.00 8.81 7.48
CA LYS A 204 7.20 9.51 7.04
C LYS A 204 8.32 9.51 8.07
N ASN A 205 9.54 9.47 7.56
CA ASN A 205 10.75 9.79 8.31
C ASN A 205 11.29 11.18 7.89
N CYS A 206 12.53 11.47 8.31
CA CYS A 206 13.21 12.75 8.04
C CYS A 206 12.39 13.96 8.54
N ASN A 207 12.02 13.94 9.83
CA ASN A 207 11.20 14.97 10.49
C ASN A 207 12.05 15.93 11.36
N ASP A 208 13.33 16.09 11.01
CA ASP A 208 14.33 16.75 11.87
C ASP A 208 14.35 16.16 13.29
N LYS A 209 13.95 16.92 14.31
CA LYS A 209 13.91 16.50 15.72
C LYS A 209 12.61 15.79 16.11
N ILE A 210 11.59 15.83 15.27
CA ILE A 210 10.32 15.17 15.54
C ILE A 210 10.48 13.68 15.24
N LYS A 211 9.85 12.83 16.05
CA LYS A 211 9.87 11.37 15.84
C LYS A 211 9.29 11.00 14.46
N GLU A 212 9.67 9.83 13.97
CA GLU A 212 9.06 9.22 12.79
C GLU A 212 7.54 9.07 12.97
N ILE A 213 6.78 9.24 11.88
CA ILE A 213 5.33 9.05 11.86
C ILE A 213 5.02 7.74 11.13
N ASN A 214 4.21 6.89 11.75
CA ASN A 214 3.77 5.63 11.19
C ASN A 214 2.27 5.40 11.47
N LEU A 215 1.73 4.29 10.96
CA LEU A 215 0.30 3.99 11.06
C LEU A 215 -0.22 3.86 12.50
N GLU A 216 0.64 3.44 13.44
CA GLU A 216 0.28 3.16 14.83
C GLU A 216 0.43 4.38 15.74
N ASN A 217 1.37 5.27 15.40
CA ASN A 217 1.82 6.31 16.32
C ASN A 217 1.15 7.68 16.13
N PHE A 218 0.37 7.86 15.06
CA PHE A 218 -0.38 9.10 14.79
C PHE A 218 -1.78 8.80 14.19
N PRO A 219 -2.82 9.53 14.61
CA PRO A 219 -4.20 9.25 14.21
C PRO A 219 -4.46 9.65 12.75
N THR A 220 -5.63 9.23 12.26
CA THR A 220 -6.19 9.68 10.98
C THR A 220 -6.39 11.20 10.97
N LEU A 221 -5.89 11.84 9.91
CA LEU A 221 -6.11 13.25 9.61
C LEU A 221 -7.47 13.41 8.93
N ARG A 222 -8.19 14.48 9.26
CA ARG A 222 -9.55 14.75 8.78
C ARG A 222 -9.61 16.06 8.01
N GLU A 223 -10.42 16.09 6.95
CA GLU A 223 -10.72 17.31 6.20
C GLU A 223 -11.34 18.37 7.14
N GLU A 224 -10.79 19.59 7.08
CA GLU A 224 -11.31 20.78 7.77
C GLU A 224 -12.55 21.38 7.10
#